data_AF-A0A934BJV4-F1
#
_entry.id   AF-A0A934BJV4-F1
#
_cell.length_a   1.000
_cell.length_b   1.000
_cell.length_c   1.000
_cell.angle_alpha   90.00
_cell.angle_beta   90.00
_cell.angle_gamma   90.00
#
_symmetry.space_group_name_H-M   'P 1'
#
loop_
_entity.id
_entity.type
_entity.pdbx_description
1 polymer ?
#
loop_
_entity_poly.entity_id
_entity_poly.type
_entity_poly.pdbx_seq_one_letter_code
_entity_poly.pdbx_strand_id
1 'polypeptide(L)'
;TTAGAFGWLWLTPVSHERASYSGVIVFGVILLVVAVTYLLLHARRTSIHRTPLWDCGFEKVTSRMQYNATSFSMPIRRIFGFFFNVKEQVRIKQTQRHPAFPERLHYHLRIRDRFWNWIYQPISDLSFWVSRKVGRLQQGRIQVYLVYSFITIIVLLLFFR
;
A
#
# COMPACT_ATOMS: atom_id res chain seq x y z
N THR A 1 53.40 -7.78 -18.13
CA THR A 1 52.04 -7.19 -18.20
C THR A 1 51.96 -6.30 -19.42
N THR A 2 51.49 -6.87 -20.54
CA THR A 2 51.53 -6.25 -21.89
C THR A 2 50.55 -5.09 -22.09
N ALA A 3 49.61 -4.88 -21.15
CA ALA A 3 48.63 -3.80 -21.21
C ALA A 3 49.24 -2.38 -21.12
N GLY A 4 50.41 -2.21 -20.51
CA GLY A 4 51.08 -0.91 -20.40
C GLY A 4 51.83 -0.47 -21.67
N ALA A 5 52.26 -1.41 -22.52
CA ALA A 5 53.14 -1.12 -23.66
C ALA A 5 52.43 -0.59 -24.91
N PHE A 6 51.14 -0.92 -25.08
CA PHE A 6 50.32 -0.52 -26.25
C PHE A 6 49.27 0.55 -25.93
N GLY A 7 49.36 1.15 -24.73
CA GLY A 7 48.35 2.08 -24.23
C GLY A 7 47.06 1.35 -23.85
N TRP A 8 46.85 1.17 -22.53
CA TRP A 8 45.65 0.55 -21.94
C TRP A 8 44.34 1.03 -22.57
N LEU A 9 44.30 2.30 -23.01
CA LEU A 9 43.11 2.95 -23.55
C LEU A 9 42.70 2.48 -24.96
N TRP A 10 43.54 1.73 -25.67
CA TRP A 10 43.33 1.35 -27.08
C TRP A 10 43.12 -0.16 -27.26
N LEU A 11 42.81 -0.60 -28.47
CA LEU A 11 42.58 -2.01 -28.82
C LEU A 11 43.84 -2.84 -28.55
N THR A 12 43.91 -3.53 -27.41
CA THR A 12 44.96 -4.52 -27.14
C THR A 12 44.46 -5.90 -27.54
N PRO A 13 45.02 -6.53 -28.60
CA PRO A 13 44.65 -7.90 -28.95
C PRO A 13 45.13 -8.85 -27.83
N VAL A 14 44.19 -9.52 -27.15
CA VAL A 14 44.49 -10.45 -26.04
C VAL A 14 44.53 -11.91 -26.53
N SER A 15 43.65 -12.32 -27.46
CA SER A 15 43.77 -13.60 -28.22
C SER A 15 42.87 -13.64 -29.46
N HIS A 16 43.08 -14.61 -30.36
CA HIS A 16 42.22 -14.83 -31.55
C HIS A 16 40.77 -15.20 -31.21
N GLU A 17 40.52 -15.69 -29.98
CA GLU A 17 39.20 -16.06 -29.49
C GLU A 17 38.57 -15.01 -28.57
N ARG A 18 39.33 -13.99 -28.13
CA ARG A 18 38.87 -12.95 -27.20
C ARG A 18 39.40 -11.57 -27.60
N ALA A 19 38.54 -10.78 -28.22
CA ALA A 19 38.76 -9.36 -28.43
C ALA A 19 38.36 -8.59 -27.16
N SER A 20 39.32 -7.96 -26.48
CA SER A 20 39.05 -6.99 -25.42
C SER A 20 38.96 -5.60 -26.04
N TYR A 21 37.74 -5.13 -26.29
CA TYR A 21 37.49 -3.77 -26.78
C TYR A 21 37.77 -2.76 -25.67
N SER A 22 38.44 -1.65 -25.99
CA SER A 22 38.59 -0.53 -25.05
C SER A 22 37.21 -0.03 -24.62
N GLY A 23 37.00 0.09 -23.31
CA GLY A 23 35.73 0.57 -22.75
C GLY A 23 35.33 1.95 -23.26
N VAL A 24 36.31 2.80 -23.61
CA VAL A 24 36.07 4.13 -24.20
C VAL A 24 35.48 4.01 -25.61
N ILE A 25 35.95 3.06 -26.41
CA ILE A 25 35.45 2.82 -27.77
C ILE A 25 34.02 2.25 -27.69
N VAL A 26 33.80 1.25 -26.83
CA VAL A 26 32.47 0.67 -26.64
C VAL A 26 31.48 1.73 -26.15
N PHE A 27 31.88 2.56 -25.18
CA PHE A 27 31.06 3.65 -24.68
C PHE A 27 30.78 4.71 -25.76
N GLY A 28 31.78 5.08 -26.56
CA GLY A 28 31.60 6.00 -27.69
C GLY A 28 30.62 5.46 -28.74
N VAL A 29 30.70 4.17 -29.05
CA VAL A 29 29.75 3.50 -29.96
C VAL A 29 28.33 3.47 -29.35
N ILE A 30 28.18 3.15 -28.07
CA ILE A 30 26.89 3.18 -27.38
C ILE A 30 26.29 4.59 -27.43
N LEU A 31 27.07 5.63 -27.12
CA LEU A 31 26.61 7.01 -27.18
C LEU A 31 26.20 7.42 -28.58
N LEU A 32 26.98 7.05 -29.60
CA LEU A 32 26.66 7.30 -31.00
C LEU A 32 25.33 6.64 -31.37
N VAL A 33 25.14 5.35 -31.04
CA VAL A 33 23.92 4.61 -31.33
C VAL A 33 22.72 5.25 -30.62
N VAL A 34 22.83 5.54 -29.32
CA VAL A 34 21.75 6.19 -28.55
C VAL A 34 21.41 7.57 -29.13
N ALA A 35 22.42 8.38 -29.48
CA ALA A 35 22.21 9.70 -30.04
C ALA A 35 21.52 9.62 -31.42
N VAL A 36 21.99 8.73 -32.30
CA VAL A 36 21.37 8.51 -33.61
C VAL A 36 19.95 8.00 -33.46
N THR A 37 19.69 7.01 -32.59
CA THR A 37 18.33 6.49 -32.34
C THR A 37 17.43 7.57 -31.76
N TYR A 38 17.90 8.35 -30.79
CA TYR A 38 17.14 9.45 -30.20
C TYR A 38 16.78 10.49 -31.27
N LEU A 39 17.76 10.92 -32.07
CA LEU A 39 17.55 11.86 -33.15
C LEU A 39 16.59 11.30 -34.20
N LEU A 40 16.72 10.05 -34.63
CA LEU A 40 15.80 9.45 -35.60
C LEU A 40 14.37 9.36 -35.08
N LEU A 41 14.18 8.98 -33.81
CA LEU A 41 12.86 8.87 -33.18
C LEU A 41 12.21 10.23 -32.90
N HIS A 42 13.00 11.27 -32.64
CA HIS A 42 12.50 12.60 -32.26
C HIS A 42 12.67 13.67 -33.37
N ALA A 43 13.32 13.36 -34.49
CA ALA A 43 13.53 14.27 -35.61
C ALA A 43 12.21 14.65 -36.28
N ARG A 44 11.25 13.72 -36.31
CA ARG A 44 9.87 14.06 -36.65
C ARG A 44 9.19 14.51 -35.37
N ARG A 45 8.78 15.79 -35.32
CA ARG A 45 7.73 16.22 -34.39
C ARG A 45 6.50 15.39 -34.71
N THR A 46 6.27 14.33 -33.96
CA THR A 46 5.00 13.60 -34.01
C THR A 46 3.93 14.61 -33.66
N SER A 47 3.13 14.99 -34.66
CA SER A 47 1.95 15.81 -34.42
C SER A 47 1.04 14.98 -33.52
N ILE A 48 0.92 15.39 -32.26
CA ILE A 48 0.02 14.73 -31.32
C ILE A 48 -1.39 15.09 -31.79
N HIS A 49 -2.01 14.17 -32.53
CA HIS A 49 -3.39 14.32 -32.94
C HIS A 49 -4.29 14.02 -31.73
N ARG A 50 -5.10 14.99 -31.33
CA ARG A 50 -6.09 14.80 -30.26
C ARG A 50 -7.37 14.28 -30.88
N THR A 51 -7.67 13.01 -30.67
CA THR A 51 -8.96 12.40 -31.01
C THR A 51 -9.87 12.36 -29.79
N PRO A 52 -11.19 12.20 -29.98
CA PRO A 52 -12.08 11.78 -28.91
C PRO A 52 -11.56 10.52 -28.23
N LEU A 53 -11.83 10.40 -26.92
CA LEU A 53 -11.52 9.18 -26.17
C LEU A 53 -12.41 8.04 -26.66
N TRP A 54 -11.87 6.81 -26.65
CA TRP A 54 -12.70 5.62 -26.84
C TRP A 54 -13.70 5.52 -25.70
N ASP A 55 -14.98 5.62 -26.02
CA ASP A 55 -16.10 5.66 -25.09
C ASP A 55 -16.69 4.27 -24.79
N CYS A 56 -16.01 3.18 -25.21
CA CYS A 56 -16.47 1.80 -25.05
C CYS A 56 -17.88 1.55 -25.62
N GLY A 57 -18.31 2.33 -26.61
CA GLY A 57 -19.65 2.23 -27.21
C GLY A 57 -20.75 2.98 -26.46
N PHE A 58 -20.40 3.89 -25.55
CA PHE A 58 -21.34 4.80 -24.90
C PHE A 58 -21.41 6.14 -25.63
N GLU A 59 -22.61 6.71 -25.80
CA GLU A 59 -22.82 7.96 -26.56
C GLU A 59 -22.00 9.16 -26.05
N LYS A 60 -21.67 9.21 -24.75
CA LYS A 60 -20.85 10.27 -24.16
C LYS A 60 -20.12 9.81 -22.90
N VAL A 61 -18.84 10.14 -22.79
CA VAL A 61 -18.06 9.97 -21.57
C VAL A 61 -18.48 10.99 -20.51
N THR A 62 -18.80 10.51 -19.30
CA THR A 62 -19.19 11.36 -18.17
C THR A 62 -18.18 11.26 -17.02
N SER A 63 -18.16 12.25 -16.13
CA SER A 63 -17.28 12.23 -14.94
C SER A 63 -17.54 11.03 -14.02
N ARG A 64 -18.75 10.44 -14.06
CA ARG A 64 -19.10 9.24 -13.29
C ARG A 64 -18.39 7.97 -13.76
N MET A 65 -17.86 7.95 -14.97
CA MET A 65 -17.11 6.82 -15.54
C MET A 65 -15.64 6.80 -15.10
N GLN A 66 -15.17 7.86 -14.43
CA GLN A 66 -13.80 7.93 -13.92
C GLN A 66 -13.64 7.05 -12.68
N TYR A 67 -12.45 6.48 -12.53
CA TYR A 67 -12.08 5.79 -11.29
C TYR A 67 -12.10 6.78 -10.13
N ASN A 68 -12.78 6.40 -9.04
CA ASN A 68 -12.74 7.15 -7.79
C ASN A 68 -11.68 6.58 -6.84
N ALA A 69 -11.48 7.24 -5.70
CA ALA A 69 -10.54 6.80 -4.67
C ALA A 69 -10.85 5.36 -4.17
N THR A 70 -12.12 4.99 -4.14
CA THR A 70 -12.56 3.64 -3.75
C THR A 70 -12.08 2.59 -4.74
N SER A 71 -12.16 2.83 -6.05
CA SER A 71 -11.67 1.89 -7.05
C SER A 71 -10.14 1.84 -7.09
N PHE A 72 -9.48 2.99 -6.94
CA PHE A 72 -8.01 3.07 -6.92
C PHE A 72 -7.40 2.29 -5.75
N SER A 73 -8.03 2.34 -4.57
CA SER A 73 -7.57 1.60 -3.38
C SER A 73 -7.94 0.11 -3.39
N MET A 74 -8.69 -0.39 -4.38
CA MET A 74 -9.17 -1.78 -4.42
C MET A 74 -8.04 -2.83 -4.36
N PRO A 75 -6.93 -2.73 -5.13
CA PRO A 75 -5.88 -3.75 -5.09
C PRO A 75 -5.22 -3.83 -3.71
N ILE A 76 -4.90 -2.67 -3.13
CA ILE A 76 -4.29 -2.56 -1.80
C ILE A 76 -5.22 -3.19 -0.75
N ARG A 77 -6.52 -2.87 -0.77
CA ARG A 77 -7.50 -3.48 0.15
C ARG A 77 -7.65 -4.98 -0.03
N ARG A 78 -7.45 -5.51 -1.24
CA ARG A 78 -7.54 -6.97 -1.49
C ARG A 78 -6.28 -7.68 -0.97
N ILE A 79 -5.10 -7.09 -1.16
CA ILE A 79 -3.83 -7.63 -0.63
C ILE A 79 -3.82 -7.59 0.90
N PHE A 80 -4.14 -6.44 1.50
CA PHE A 80 -4.16 -6.25 2.94
C PHE A 80 -5.52 -6.59 3.58
N GLY A 81 -6.42 -7.21 2.82
CA GLY A 81 -7.79 -7.50 3.24
C GLY A 81 -7.88 -8.41 4.46
N PHE A 82 -6.83 -9.17 4.76
CA PHE A 82 -6.74 -9.99 5.97
C PHE A 82 -6.81 -9.15 7.26
N PHE A 83 -6.16 -7.99 7.28
CA PHE A 83 -6.14 -7.08 8.44
C PHE A 83 -7.47 -6.35 8.66
N PHE A 84 -8.26 -6.22 7.60
CA PHE A 84 -9.54 -5.52 7.64
C PHE A 84 -10.71 -6.52 7.60
N ASN A 85 -11.89 -6.10 8.03
CA ASN A 85 -13.14 -6.78 7.72
C ASN A 85 -13.81 -6.01 6.58
N VAL A 86 -13.45 -6.37 5.35
CA VAL A 86 -14.00 -5.75 4.13
C VAL A 86 -15.27 -6.50 3.73
N LYS A 87 -16.40 -5.79 3.70
CA LYS A 87 -17.67 -6.30 3.20
C LYS A 87 -18.08 -5.51 1.97
N GLU A 88 -18.18 -6.21 0.85
CA GLU A 88 -18.53 -5.65 -0.46
C GLU A 88 -19.86 -6.26 -0.91
N GLN A 89 -20.80 -5.40 -1.31
CA GLN A 89 -22.12 -5.81 -1.78
C GLN A 89 -22.44 -5.06 -3.07
N VAL A 90 -22.80 -5.82 -4.11
CA VAL A 90 -23.21 -5.29 -5.41
C VAL A 90 -24.66 -5.68 -5.63
N ARG A 91 -25.53 -4.69 -5.82
CA ARG A 91 -26.93 -4.90 -6.21
C ARG A 91 -27.10 -4.41 -7.63
N ILE A 92 -27.43 -5.33 -8.52
CA ILE A 92 -27.63 -5.07 -9.95
C ILE A 92 -29.13 -5.12 -10.23
N LYS A 93 -29.67 -4.01 -10.75
CA LYS A 93 -31.02 -3.98 -11.31
C LYS A 93 -30.90 -4.29 -12.80
N GLN A 94 -31.27 -5.51 -13.18
CA GLN A 94 -31.23 -5.95 -14.58
C GLN A 94 -32.31 -5.25 -15.41
N THR A 95 -32.01 -4.96 -16.67
CA THR A 95 -33.02 -4.56 -17.66
C THR A 95 -33.66 -5.79 -18.27
N GLN A 96 -34.89 -5.65 -18.79
CA GLN A 96 -35.58 -6.74 -19.50
C GLN A 96 -34.97 -7.07 -20.87
N ARG A 97 -34.17 -6.17 -21.46
CA ARG A 97 -33.62 -6.36 -22.82
C ARG A 97 -32.41 -7.29 -22.88
N HIS A 98 -31.42 -7.14 -22.00
CA HIS A 98 -30.19 -7.92 -22.07
C HIS A 98 -29.43 -7.94 -20.73
N PRO A 99 -28.93 -9.10 -20.25
CA PRO A 99 -28.21 -9.22 -18.98
C PRO A 99 -26.95 -8.36 -18.90
N ALA A 100 -26.29 -8.09 -20.03
CA ALA A 100 -25.03 -7.33 -20.08
C ALA A 100 -25.20 -5.82 -19.85
N PHE A 101 -26.42 -5.28 -19.95
CA PHE A 101 -26.69 -3.85 -19.84
C PHE A 101 -27.65 -3.57 -18.68
N PRO A 102 -27.20 -3.65 -17.41
CA PRO A 102 -28.06 -3.41 -16.27
C PRO A 102 -28.57 -1.96 -16.27
N GLU A 103 -29.81 -1.77 -15.84
CA GLU A 103 -30.42 -0.44 -15.74
C GLU A 103 -29.76 0.40 -14.65
N ARG A 104 -29.45 -0.22 -13.50
CA ARG A 104 -28.79 0.43 -12.36
C ARG A 104 -27.88 -0.55 -11.63
N LEU A 105 -26.74 -0.03 -11.14
CA LEU A 105 -25.81 -0.76 -10.28
C LEU A 105 -25.59 0.04 -8.99
N HIS A 106 -25.87 -0.59 -7.86
CA HIS A 106 -25.60 -0.04 -6.53
C HIS A 106 -24.44 -0.80 -5.89
N TYR A 107 -23.38 -0.06 -5.58
CA TYR A 107 -22.18 -0.57 -4.95
C TYR A 107 -22.10 -0.09 -3.49
N HIS A 108 -22.05 -1.02 -2.55
CA HIS A 108 -21.89 -0.73 -1.13
C HIS A 108 -20.62 -1.38 -0.60
N LEU A 109 -19.74 -0.56 -0.03
CA LEU A 109 -18.49 -0.98 0.59
C LEU A 109 -18.48 -0.57 2.06
N ARG A 110 -18.23 -1.54 2.94
CA ARG A 110 -18.01 -1.29 4.37
C ARG A 110 -16.68 -1.88 4.78
N ILE A 111 -15.79 -1.03 5.28
CA ILE A 111 -14.48 -1.41 5.80
C ILE A 111 -14.53 -1.23 7.31
N ARG A 112 -14.21 -2.29 8.05
CA ARG A 112 -14.02 -2.21 9.51
C ARG A 112 -12.63 -2.70 9.86
N ASP A 113 -12.09 -2.16 10.94
CA ASP A 113 -10.85 -2.64 11.52
C ASP A 113 -11.11 -3.94 12.32
N ARG A 114 -10.31 -4.97 12.07
CA ARG A 114 -10.33 -6.22 12.84
C ARG A 114 -9.69 -6.02 14.22
N PHE A 115 -8.60 -5.24 14.28
CA PHE A 115 -7.84 -4.96 15.50
C PHE A 115 -8.68 -4.21 16.52
N TRP A 116 -9.59 -3.35 16.07
CA TRP A 116 -10.52 -2.68 16.97
C TRP A 116 -11.27 -3.66 17.87
N ASN A 117 -11.87 -4.70 17.28
CA ASN A 117 -12.66 -5.66 18.04
C ASN A 117 -11.78 -6.64 18.86
N TRP A 118 -10.55 -6.91 18.42
CA TRP A 118 -9.67 -7.90 19.06
C TRP A 118 -8.77 -7.33 20.15
N ILE A 119 -8.42 -6.04 20.06
CA ILE A 119 -7.46 -5.39 20.96
C ILE A 119 -8.15 -4.26 21.71
N TYR A 120 -8.65 -3.25 20.98
CA TYR A 120 -9.16 -2.03 21.61
C TYR A 120 -10.43 -2.27 22.42
N GLN A 121 -11.39 -3.01 21.87
CA GLN A 121 -12.64 -3.33 22.54
C GLN A 121 -12.42 -4.10 23.85
N PRO A 122 -11.69 -5.24 23.89
CA PRO A 122 -11.49 -5.95 25.16
C PRO A 122 -10.68 -5.15 26.17
N ILE A 123 -9.70 -4.34 25.75
CA ILE A 123 -8.96 -3.46 26.67
C ILE A 123 -9.89 -2.40 27.28
N SER A 124 -10.74 -1.79 26.46
CA SER A 124 -11.75 -0.83 26.92
C SER A 124 -12.71 -1.48 27.91
N ASP A 125 -13.25 -2.65 27.56
CA ASP A 125 -14.19 -3.40 28.39
C ASP A 125 -13.55 -3.84 29.73
N LEU A 126 -12.28 -4.26 29.70
CA LEU A 126 -11.50 -4.59 30.89
C LEU A 126 -11.30 -3.35 31.77
N SER A 127 -10.93 -2.21 31.18
CA SER A 127 -10.77 -0.94 31.91
C SER A 127 -12.06 -0.53 32.63
N PHE A 128 -13.19 -0.59 31.92
CA PHE A 128 -14.50 -0.34 32.55
C PHE A 128 -14.86 -1.37 33.61
N TRP A 129 -14.50 -2.64 33.42
CA TRP A 129 -14.73 -3.68 34.41
C TRP A 129 -13.93 -3.43 35.69
N VAL A 130 -12.64 -3.09 35.59
CA VAL A 130 -11.78 -2.73 36.73
C VAL A 130 -12.34 -1.49 37.42
N SER A 131 -12.67 -0.45 36.68
CA SER A 131 -13.23 0.79 37.22
C SER A 131 -14.50 0.53 38.04
N ARG A 132 -15.44 -0.29 37.52
CA ARG A 132 -16.65 -0.69 38.28
C ARG A 132 -16.34 -1.48 39.54
N LYS A 133 -15.32 -2.35 39.52
CA LYS A 133 -14.92 -3.13 40.71
C LYS A 133 -14.30 -2.26 41.78
N VAL A 134 -13.42 -1.33 41.39
CA VAL A 134 -12.82 -0.33 42.29
C VAL A 134 -13.90 0.58 42.87
N GLY A 135 -14.83 1.05 42.04
CA GLY A 135 -15.97 1.85 42.52
C GLY A 135 -16.81 1.13 43.59
N ARG A 136 -17.05 -0.19 43.41
CA ARG A 136 -17.74 -1.00 44.42
C ARG A 136 -16.96 -1.16 45.72
N LEU A 137 -15.64 -1.23 45.69
CA LEU A 137 -14.81 -1.26 46.89
C LEU A 137 -14.91 0.04 47.69
N GLN A 138 -15.11 1.17 47.01
CA GLN A 138 -15.23 2.49 47.64
C GLN A 138 -16.61 2.77 48.25
N GLN A 139 -17.59 1.87 48.15
CA GLN A 139 -19.01 2.11 48.48
C GLN A 139 -19.37 2.12 49.99
N GLY A 140 -18.53 2.74 50.83
CA GLY A 140 -18.94 3.23 52.17
C GLY A 140 -18.76 2.29 53.37
N ARG A 141 -18.19 1.09 53.20
CA ARG A 141 -17.91 0.18 54.33
C ARG A 141 -16.57 0.52 54.99
N ILE A 142 -16.60 1.20 56.14
CA ILE A 142 -15.42 1.60 56.93
C ILE A 142 -14.47 0.42 57.20
N GLN A 143 -15.01 -0.77 57.45
CA GLN A 143 -14.24 -1.99 57.69
C GLN A 143 -13.29 -2.36 56.53
N VAL A 144 -13.67 -2.09 55.28
CA VAL A 144 -12.85 -2.38 54.10
C VAL A 144 -11.62 -1.46 54.06
N TYR A 145 -11.79 -0.20 54.43
CA TYR A 145 -10.68 0.76 54.52
C TYR A 145 -9.68 0.37 55.60
N LEU A 146 -10.14 -0.05 56.79
CA LEU A 146 -9.28 -0.47 57.89
C LEU A 146 -8.43 -1.68 57.51
N VAL A 147 -9.02 -2.68 56.85
CA VAL A 147 -8.28 -3.86 56.36
C VAL A 147 -7.24 -3.46 55.31
N TYR A 148 -7.59 -2.60 54.36
CA TYR A 148 -6.65 -2.09 53.36
C TYR A 148 -5.46 -1.38 54.00
N SER A 149 -5.70 -0.47 54.95
CA SER A 149 -4.65 0.26 55.67
C SER A 149 -3.76 -0.68 56.50
N PHE A 150 -4.35 -1.66 57.20
CA PHE A 150 -3.59 -2.63 57.98
C PHE A 150 -2.68 -3.50 57.08
N ILE A 151 -3.21 -4.01 55.96
CA ILE A 151 -2.43 -4.81 55.01
C ILE A 151 -1.33 -3.96 54.37
N THR A 152 -1.61 -2.73 53.94
CA THR A 152 -0.59 -1.86 53.35
C THR A 152 0.54 -1.58 54.32
N ILE A 153 0.24 -1.34 55.60
CA ILE A 153 1.28 -1.17 56.65
C ILE A 153 2.13 -2.44 56.80
N ILE A 154 1.52 -3.63 56.86
CA ILE A 154 2.27 -4.90 56.94
C ILE A 154 3.19 -5.08 55.72
N VAL A 155 2.67 -4.84 54.51
CA VAL A 155 3.45 -4.99 53.27
C VAL A 155 4.61 -3.99 53.23
N LEU A 156 4.36 -2.73 53.58
CA LEU A 156 5.43 -1.73 53.67
C LEU A 156 6.47 -2.14 54.70
N LEU A 157 6.06 -2.63 55.86
CA LEU A 157 6.95 -3.06 56.92
C LEU A 157 7.79 -4.28 56.51
N LEU A 158 7.24 -5.20 55.72
CA LEU A 158 8.01 -6.32 55.15
C LEU A 158 9.00 -5.87 54.06
N PHE A 159 8.66 -4.85 53.28
CA PHE A 159 9.53 -4.33 52.20
C PHE A 159 10.63 -3.39 52.70
N PHE A 160 10.37 -2.63 53.76
CA PHE A 160 11.30 -1.66 54.36
C PHE A 160 12.09 -2.23 55.55
N ARG A 161 11.86 -3.50 55.89
CA ARG A 161 12.69 -4.26 56.82
C ARG A 161 13.85 -4.90 56.07
#